data_AF-A0A382SJ99-F1
#
_entry.id   AF-A0A382SJ99-F1
#
_cell.length_a   1.000
_cell.length_b   1.000
_cell.length_c   1.000
_cell.angle_alpha   90.00
_cell.angle_beta   90.00
_cell.angle_gamma   90.00
#
_symmetry.space_group_name_H-M   'P 1'
#
loop_
_entity.id
_entity.type
_entity.pdbx_description
1 polymer ?
#
loop_
_entity_poly.entity_id
_entity_poly.type
_entity_poly.pdbx_seq_one_letter_code
_entity_poly.pdbx_strand_id
1 'polypeptide(L)'
;MATELFPNLSSSPSLIWLVPAIGFHIVNIFLGVFMAFQKKTATIIKIHSFLYYGVLVCLTSFLIINQVHGENMVWDYLVFGYFITVVPISKRWDVLIHAFFSLVGLTLLPVLIVLQM
;
A
#
# COMPACT_ATOMS: atom_id res chain seq x y z
N MET A 1 -9.31 -12.89 23.41
CA MET A 1 -8.67 -11.66 22.91
C MET A 1 -8.77 -11.53 21.39
N ALA A 2 -8.43 -12.56 20.59
CA ALA A 2 -8.64 -12.53 19.14
C ALA A 2 -10.12 -12.46 18.70
N THR A 3 -11.05 -12.92 19.55
CA THR A 3 -12.49 -12.96 19.29
C THR A 3 -13.20 -11.60 19.27
N GLU A 4 -12.58 -10.54 19.81
CA GLU A 4 -13.16 -9.17 19.77
C GLU A 4 -12.52 -8.28 18.70
N LEU A 5 -11.49 -8.77 18.03
CA LEU A 5 -10.70 -8.00 17.07
C LEU A 5 -11.39 -7.89 15.70
N PHE A 6 -11.99 -8.99 15.24
CA PHE A 6 -12.68 -9.06 13.95
C PHE A 6 -13.97 -8.22 13.83
N PRO A 7 -14.87 -8.16 14.84
CA PRO A 7 -16.07 -7.31 14.74
C PRO A 7 -15.76 -5.81 14.75
N ASN A 8 -14.71 -5.36 15.44
CA ASN A 8 -14.25 -3.96 15.40
C ASN A 8 -13.52 -3.61 14.09
N LEU A 9 -12.88 -4.60 13.44
CA LEU A 9 -12.33 -4.42 12.09
C LEU A 9 -13.42 -4.37 11.01
N SER A 10 -14.61 -4.94 11.21
CA SER A 10 -15.66 -4.87 10.18
C SER A 10 -16.47 -3.57 10.23
N SER A 11 -16.30 -2.74 11.26
CA SER A 11 -17.10 -1.52 11.48
C SER A 11 -16.49 -0.26 10.87
N SER A 12 -15.18 -0.19 10.62
CA SER A 12 -14.58 0.99 9.98
C SER A 12 -14.87 0.99 8.47
N PRO A 13 -15.57 2.00 7.94
CA PRO A 13 -15.96 2.06 6.53
C PRO A 13 -14.78 2.11 5.53
N SER A 14 -13.59 2.49 6.00
CA SER A 14 -12.41 2.70 5.15
C SER A 14 -11.56 1.43 4.96
N LEU A 15 -11.76 0.40 5.79
CA LEU A 15 -11.01 -0.86 5.73
C LEU A 15 -11.16 -1.62 4.41
N ILE A 16 -12.29 -1.43 3.73
CA ILE A 16 -12.54 -1.98 2.38
C ILE A 16 -11.51 -1.50 1.35
N TRP A 17 -10.84 -0.37 1.60
CA TRP A 17 -9.79 0.16 0.73
C TRP A 17 -8.38 -0.29 1.12
N LEU A 18 -8.12 -0.57 2.40
CA LEU A 18 -6.81 -1.04 2.88
C LEU A 18 -6.53 -2.49 2.47
N VAL A 19 -7.52 -3.38 2.57
CA VAL A 19 -7.36 -4.79 2.17
C VAL A 19 -6.92 -4.95 0.70
N PRO A 20 -7.59 -4.35 -0.30
CA PRO A 20 -7.12 -4.40 -1.67
C PRO A 20 -5.80 -3.65 -1.88
N ALA A 21 -5.52 -2.56 -1.16
CA ALA A 21 -4.21 -1.90 -1.21
C ALA A 21 -3.07 -2.86 -0.83
N ILE A 22 -3.24 -3.62 0.27
CA ILE A 22 -2.28 -4.65 0.69
C ILE A 22 -2.14 -5.72 -0.38
N GLY A 23 -3.25 -6.24 -0.90
CA GLY A 23 -3.24 -7.26 -1.96
C GLY A 23 -2.51 -6.80 -3.23
N PHE A 24 -2.86 -5.62 -3.75
CA PHE A 24 -2.19 -5.05 -4.92
C PHE A 24 -0.72 -4.81 -4.67
N HIS A 25 -0.33 -4.31 -3.48
CA HIS A 25 1.05 -4.01 -3.17
C HIS A 25 1.91 -5.29 -3.03
N ILE A 26 1.36 -6.36 -2.44
CA ILE A 26 2.02 -7.68 -2.37
C ILE A 26 2.31 -8.20 -3.78
N VAL A 27 1.29 -8.27 -4.64
CA VAL A 27 1.44 -8.74 -6.03
C VAL A 27 2.45 -7.86 -6.76
N ASN A 28 2.40 -6.54 -6.52
CA ASN A 28 3.30 -5.58 -7.15
C ASN A 28 4.77 -5.79 -6.75
N ILE A 29 5.05 -6.08 -5.47
CA ILE A 29 6.40 -6.39 -4.97
C ILE A 29 6.92 -7.66 -5.63
N PHE A 30 6.14 -8.75 -5.61
CA PHE A 30 6.56 -10.00 -6.24
C PHE A 30 6.82 -9.84 -7.74
N LEU A 31 5.98 -9.05 -8.44
CA LEU A 31 6.20 -8.75 -9.84
C LEU A 31 7.47 -7.90 -10.06
N GLY A 32 7.76 -6.96 -9.15
CA GLY A 32 8.98 -6.17 -9.15
C GLY A 32 10.24 -7.02 -8.98
N VAL A 33 10.22 -7.95 -8.03
CA VAL A 33 11.31 -8.90 -7.79
C VAL A 33 11.45 -9.87 -8.97
N PHE A 34 10.34 -10.37 -9.52
CA PHE A 34 10.37 -11.20 -10.73
C PHE A 34 11.07 -10.48 -11.89
N MET A 35 10.74 -9.21 -12.13
CA MET A 35 11.41 -8.37 -13.14
C MET A 35 12.89 -8.07 -12.85
N ALA A 36 13.35 -8.27 -11.61
CA ALA A 36 14.76 -8.10 -11.26
C ALA A 36 15.61 -9.27 -11.78
N PHE A 37 15.06 -10.49 -11.74
CA PHE A 37 15.76 -11.72 -12.12
C PHE A 37 15.41 -12.24 -13.51
N GLN A 38 14.29 -11.78 -14.08
CA GLN A 38 13.77 -12.22 -15.38
C GLN A 38 13.74 -11.08 -16.41
N LYS A 39 13.57 -11.43 -17.68
CA LYS A 39 13.52 -10.45 -18.77
C LYS A 39 12.32 -9.50 -18.60
N LYS A 40 12.61 -8.22 -18.48
CA LYS A 40 11.61 -7.14 -18.42
C LYS A 40 10.92 -7.03 -19.78
N THR A 41 9.60 -7.20 -19.81
CA THR A 41 8.78 -6.94 -20.99
C THR A 41 7.94 -5.68 -20.78
N ALA A 42 7.61 -4.97 -21.86
CA ALA A 42 6.77 -3.78 -21.79
C ALA A 42 5.41 -4.08 -21.11
N THR A 43 4.85 -5.26 -21.34
CA THR A 43 3.60 -5.70 -20.73
C THR A 43 3.73 -5.83 -19.21
N ILE A 44 4.78 -6.47 -18.71
CA ILE A 44 4.97 -6.65 -17.26
C ILE A 44 5.22 -5.30 -16.57
N ILE A 45 5.98 -4.39 -17.20
CA ILE A 45 6.20 -3.03 -16.68
C ILE A 45 4.88 -2.26 -16.56
N LYS A 46 3.99 -2.40 -17.57
CA LYS A 46 2.65 -1.79 -17.54
C LYS A 46 1.80 -2.36 -16.41
N ILE A 47 1.81 -3.69 -16.21
CA ILE A 47 1.07 -4.34 -15.13
C ILE A 47 1.60 -3.89 -13.76
N HIS A 48 2.91 -3.86 -13.55
CA HIS A 48 3.52 -3.37 -12.32
C HIS A 48 3.14 -1.91 -12.04
N SER A 49 3.16 -1.06 -13.07
CA SER A 49 2.72 0.33 -12.92
C SER A 49 1.21 0.43 -12.59
N PHE A 50 0.39 -0.37 -13.25
CA PHE A 50 -1.06 -0.43 -13.01
C PHE A 50 -1.40 -0.87 -11.59
N LEU A 51 -0.76 -1.93 -11.09
CA LEU A 51 -0.94 -2.40 -9.71
C LEU A 51 -0.55 -1.31 -8.70
N TYR A 52 0.57 -0.64 -8.94
CA TYR A 52 1.01 0.46 -8.08
C TYR A 52 0.03 1.65 -8.10
N TYR A 53 -0.51 2.03 -9.26
CA TYR A 53 -1.59 3.03 -9.31
C TYR A 53 -2.85 2.55 -8.58
N GLY A 54 -3.17 1.25 -8.64
CA GLY A 54 -4.23 0.65 -7.85
C GLY A 54 -4.04 0.87 -6.34
N VAL A 55 -2.82 0.67 -5.82
CA VAL A 55 -2.49 0.96 -4.41
C VAL A 55 -2.73 2.44 -4.08
N LEU A 56 -2.30 3.36 -4.95
CA LEU A 56 -2.51 4.80 -4.73
C LEU A 56 -3.98 5.19 -4.75
N VAL A 57 -4.78 4.62 -5.65
CA VAL A 57 -6.24 4.83 -5.70
C VAL A 57 -6.88 4.34 -4.41
N CYS A 58 -6.53 3.13 -3.95
CA CYS A 58 -7.03 2.59 -2.69
C CYS A 58 -6.68 3.49 -1.50
N LEU A 59 -5.42 3.94 -1.37
CA LEU A 59 -5.01 4.84 -0.29
C LEU A 59 -5.69 6.21 -0.37
N THR A 60 -5.91 6.73 -1.58
CA THR A 60 -6.64 7.99 -1.77
C THR A 60 -8.09 7.85 -1.32
N SER A 61 -8.76 6.76 -1.71
CA SER A 61 -10.12 6.47 -1.27
C SER A 61 -10.21 6.26 0.24
N PHE A 62 -9.23 5.58 0.84
CA PHE A 62 -9.11 5.43 2.29
C PHE A 62 -9.07 6.79 3.00
N LEU A 63 -8.19 7.70 2.57
CA LEU A 63 -8.10 9.05 3.14
C LEU A 63 -9.39 9.86 2.98
N ILE A 64 -10.06 9.75 1.83
CA ILE A 64 -11.33 10.44 1.57
C ILE A 64 -12.41 9.94 2.53
N ILE A 65 -12.57 8.63 2.66
CA ILE A 65 -13.59 8.04 3.53
C ILE A 65 -13.28 8.34 5.00
N ASN A 66 -12.04 8.21 5.45
CA ASN A 66 -11.64 8.59 6.81
C ASN A 66 -11.89 10.07 7.08
N GLN A 67 -11.63 10.96 6.11
CA GLN A 67 -11.89 12.39 6.27
C GLN A 67 -13.37 12.68 6.52
N VAL A 68 -14.26 12.01 5.80
CA VAL A 68 -15.71 12.16 5.94
C VAL A 68 -16.18 11.72 7.34
N HIS A 69 -15.53 10.72 7.92
CA HIS A 69 -15.86 10.22 9.26
C HIS A 69 -15.07 10.89 10.39
N GLY A 70 -14.16 11.83 10.06
CA GLY A 70 -13.32 12.51 11.06
C GLY A 70 -12.22 11.64 11.67
N GLU A 71 -11.86 10.54 11.02
CA GLU A 71 -10.95 9.50 11.54
C GLU A 71 -9.50 9.66 11.05
N ASN A 72 -9.22 10.64 10.19
CA ASN A 72 -7.87 10.83 9.65
C ASN A 72 -6.87 11.22 10.75
N MET A 73 -5.82 10.42 10.88
CA MET A 73 -4.68 10.72 11.72
C MET A 73 -3.52 11.26 10.88
N VAL A 74 -2.56 11.93 11.54
CA VAL A 74 -1.31 12.37 10.89
C VAL A 74 -0.58 11.19 10.23
N TRP A 75 -0.67 9.99 10.83
CA TRP A 75 -0.08 8.77 10.31
C TRP A 75 -0.62 8.36 8.92
N ASP A 76 -1.90 8.56 8.67
CA ASP A 76 -2.53 8.21 7.39
C ASP A 76 -1.90 9.02 6.24
N TYR A 77 -1.70 10.32 6.48
CA TYR A 77 -1.05 11.21 5.52
C TYR A 77 0.44 10.92 5.34
N LEU A 78 1.14 10.53 6.41
CA LEU A 78 2.56 10.16 6.34
C LEU A 78 2.75 8.89 5.52
N VAL A 79 1.91 7.86 5.72
CA VAL A 79 1.97 6.64 4.92
C VAL A 79 1.60 6.94 3.48
N PHE A 80 0.56 7.73 3.21
CA PHE A 80 0.23 8.14 1.85
C PHE A 80 1.37 8.91 1.17
N GLY A 81 1.98 9.87 1.88
CA GLY A 81 3.13 10.62 1.43
C GLY A 81 4.34 9.73 1.13
N TYR A 82 4.60 8.73 1.98
CA TYR A 82 5.63 7.72 1.76
C TYR A 82 5.41 6.99 0.42
N PHE A 83 4.18 6.57 0.16
CA PHE A 83 3.83 5.89 -1.08
C PHE A 83 4.01 6.81 -2.30
N ILE A 84 3.69 8.11 -2.25
CA ILE A 84 3.84 9.02 -3.40
C ILE A 84 5.30 9.47 -3.63
N THR A 85 6.12 9.51 -2.58
CA THR A 85 7.46 10.09 -2.64
C THR A 85 8.56 9.02 -2.60
N VAL A 86 8.69 8.31 -1.48
CA VAL A 86 9.80 7.38 -1.23
C VAL A 86 9.78 6.21 -2.20
N VAL A 87 8.60 5.61 -2.43
CA VAL A 87 8.48 4.45 -3.32
C VAL A 87 8.85 4.80 -4.79
N PRO A 88 8.37 5.91 -5.40
CA PRO A 88 8.81 6.30 -6.75
C PRO A 88 10.26 6.76 -6.83
N ILE A 89 10.75 7.49 -5.82
CA ILE A 89 12.14 7.97 -5.81
C ILE A 89 13.10 6.79 -5.74
N SER A 90 12.82 5.78 -4.92
CA SER A 90 13.66 4.58 -4.79
C SER A 90 13.80 3.79 -6.11
N LYS A 91 12.87 3.91 -7.07
CA LYS A 91 13.00 3.28 -8.41
C LYS A 91 14.22 3.79 -9.20
N ARG A 92 14.73 4.99 -8.87
CA ARG A 92 15.88 5.60 -9.53
C ARG A 92 17.23 5.07 -9.02
N TRP A 93 17.22 4.33 -7.92
CA TRP A 93 18.41 3.79 -7.30
C TRP A 93 18.63 2.35 -7.80
N ASP A 94 18.92 1.41 -6.90
CA ASP A 94 19.02 -0.02 -7.21
C ASP A 94 17.70 -0.76 -6.99
N VAL A 95 17.50 -1.86 -7.74
CA VAL A 95 16.27 -2.67 -7.68
C VAL A 95 16.07 -3.30 -6.30
N LEU A 96 17.13 -3.73 -5.62
CA LEU A 96 17.04 -4.29 -4.26
C LEU A 96 16.66 -3.20 -3.25
N ILE A 97 17.19 -1.99 -3.42
CA ILE A 97 16.83 -0.87 -2.56
C ILE A 97 15.36 -0.49 -2.77
N HIS A 98 14.88 -0.44 -4.01
CA HIS A 98 13.47 -0.22 -4.31
C HIS A 98 12.58 -1.32 -3.70
N ALA A 99 12.99 -2.59 -3.78
CA ALA A 99 12.26 -3.69 -3.18
C ALA A 99 12.21 -3.57 -1.65
N PHE A 100 13.31 -3.16 -1.01
CA PHE A 100 13.36 -2.88 0.43
C PHE A 100 12.37 -1.79 0.84
N PHE A 101 12.40 -0.62 0.19
CA PHE A 101 11.44 0.45 0.49
C PHE A 101 9.99 0.06 0.17
N SER A 102 9.77 -0.77 -0.85
CA SER A 102 8.44 -1.31 -1.12
C SER A 102 7.96 -2.26 -0.02
N LEU A 103 8.85 -3.07 0.55
CA LEU A 103 8.55 -3.96 1.69
C LEU A 103 8.25 -3.16 2.96
N VAL A 104 9.00 -2.09 3.24
CA VAL A 104 8.68 -1.15 4.31
C VAL A 104 7.31 -0.51 4.08
N GLY A 105 7.00 -0.11 2.84
CA GLY A 105 5.66 0.36 2.50
C GLY A 105 4.57 -0.68 2.79
N LEU A 106 4.85 -1.96 2.54
CA LEU A 106 3.92 -3.04 2.84
C LEU A 106 3.67 -3.19 4.34
N THR A 107 4.68 -3.07 5.19
CA THR A 107 4.49 -3.17 6.65
C THR A 107 3.74 -1.98 7.23
N LEU A 108 3.82 -0.80 6.59
CA LEU A 108 3.06 0.38 7.00
C LEU A 108 1.55 0.24 6.76
N LEU A 109 1.11 -0.54 5.76
CA LEU A 109 -0.32 -0.68 5.44
C LEU A 109 -1.13 -1.35 6.57
N PRO A 110 -0.71 -2.49 7.15
CA PRO A 110 -1.38 -3.04 8.34
C PRO A 110 -1.25 -2.17 9.59
N VAL A 111 -0.20 -1.34 9.69
CA VAL A 111 -0.05 -0.42 10.83
C VAL A 111 -1.17 0.62 10.83
N LEU A 112 -1.62 1.09 9.66
CA LEU A 112 -2.79 1.97 9.57
C LEU A 112 -4.03 1.33 10.20
N ILE A 113 -4.25 0.05 9.94
CA ILE A 113 -5.37 -0.71 10.54
C ILE A 113 -5.24 -0.70 12.06
N VAL A 114 -4.06 -1.05 12.59
CA VAL A 114 -3.83 -1.15 14.04
C VAL A 114 -3.95 0.20 14.74
N LEU A 115 -3.52 1.30 14.10
CA LEU A 115 -3.58 2.64 14.67
C LEU A 115 -4.98 3.25 14.69
N GLN A 116 -5.88 2.75 13.83
CA GLN A 116 -7.28 3.15 13.80
C GLN A 116 -8.16 2.39 14.79
N MET A 117 -7.63 1.36 15.48
CA MET A 117 -8.35 0.58 16.50
C MET A 117 -8.37 1.27 17.86
#